data_AF-A0A517LEP5-F1
#
_entry.id   AF-A0A517LEP5-F1
#
_cell.length_a   1.000
_cell.length_b   1.000
_cell.length_c   1.000
_cell.angle_alpha   90.00
_cell.angle_beta   90.00
_cell.angle_gamma   90.00
#
_symmetry.space_group_name_H-M   'P 1'
#
loop_
_entity.id
_entity.type
_entity.pdbx_description
1 polymer ?
#
loop_
_entity_poly.entity_id
_entity_poly.type
_entity_poly.pdbx_seq_one_letter_code
_entity_poly.pdbx_strand_id
1 'polypeptide(L)'
;MPGTPSASWPLYKARLKAVFDGADPRVCAAFWLFGLINNVLYVIILSSALDLVGPSIPKALVLLFDVIPSFFTKLIAPYFIQAIPYSIRIWIFVSLSTCGMLLIALTPDGHVGIKMVGVMLASLSSGGGELSFLGLTHWYGHFALASWGSGTGGAGLVGAGAYVLATTTIGLSVRTSLLAFSFLPLIMLVSFFVVLPHEAMNKSRGGEEYQRIVEGQAEASGVDPLLEEDPALLEHEGLLSNSGSAARSFAATSSTSAAVQRFKANLKRASKLFFPYMLPLLLVYIAEYTINQGVAPTLLFPIKTSPFKEYRSFYPTYNAIYQVGVFISRSSTPFFRVHHLYLPSFLQMANLALLTAHALFDFIPSVYIIFAIVFWEGLLGGLVYVSTFAEITDHVPKEDREFSLGATSVSDSAGICVAGFIGMALEVALCSWQVDHGRDYCRKT
;
A
#
# COMPACT_ATOMS: atom_id res chain seq x y z
N MET A 1 -7.56 -24.17 -25.03
CA MET A 1 -8.53 -24.22 -23.93
C MET A 1 -8.32 -25.52 -23.14
N PRO A 2 -8.65 -25.59 -21.85
CA PRO A 2 -8.61 -26.84 -21.11
C PRO A 2 -9.61 -27.82 -21.75
N GLY A 3 -9.16 -29.03 -22.10
CA GLY A 3 -10.04 -30.11 -22.60
C GLY A 3 -9.94 -30.48 -24.09
N THR A 4 -9.00 -29.92 -24.88
CA THR A 4 -8.75 -30.44 -26.24
C THR A 4 -7.85 -31.68 -26.22
N PRO A 5 -8.03 -32.65 -27.14
CA PRO A 5 -7.23 -33.89 -27.21
C PRO A 5 -5.72 -33.68 -27.47
N SER A 6 -5.31 -32.43 -27.72
CA SER A 6 -3.92 -31.96 -27.84
C SER A 6 -3.34 -31.34 -26.55
N ALA A 7 -4.09 -31.32 -25.45
CA ALA A 7 -3.63 -30.80 -24.16
C ALA A 7 -2.75 -31.84 -23.45
N SER A 8 -1.42 -31.75 -23.64
CA SER A 8 -0.47 -32.58 -22.91
C SER A 8 0.13 -31.81 -21.73
N TRP A 9 0.39 -32.51 -20.61
CA TRP A 9 1.07 -31.93 -19.44
C TRP A 9 2.39 -31.22 -19.78
N PRO A 10 3.23 -31.71 -20.72
CA PRO A 10 4.40 -30.99 -21.21
C PRO A 10 4.06 -29.64 -21.86
N LEU A 11 2.96 -29.53 -22.62
CA LEU A 11 2.52 -28.28 -23.23
C LEU A 11 2.05 -27.27 -22.18
N TYR A 12 1.37 -27.75 -21.13
CA TYR A 12 0.97 -26.91 -20.00
C TYR A 12 2.19 -26.41 -19.22
N LYS A 13 3.15 -27.30 -18.93
CA LYS A 13 4.41 -26.94 -18.28
C LYS A 13 5.24 -25.98 -19.14
N ALA A 14 5.26 -26.16 -20.46
CA ALA A 14 5.94 -25.27 -21.39
C ALA A 14 5.28 -23.88 -21.45
N ARG A 15 3.93 -23.81 -21.47
CA ARG A 15 3.21 -22.53 -21.38
C ARG A 15 3.45 -21.84 -20.05
N LEU A 16 3.42 -22.58 -18.94
CA LEU A 16 3.69 -22.04 -17.62
C LEU A 16 5.14 -21.54 -17.52
N LYS A 17 6.11 -22.29 -18.08
CA LYS A 17 7.51 -21.86 -18.15
C LYS A 17 7.70 -20.63 -19.05
N ALA A 18 6.96 -20.52 -20.15
CA ALA A 18 6.98 -19.36 -21.02
C ALA A 18 6.40 -18.09 -20.35
N VAL A 19 5.43 -18.25 -19.43
CA VAL A 19 4.92 -17.12 -18.61
C VAL A 19 5.98 -16.57 -17.66
N PHE A 20 6.99 -17.37 -17.28
CA PHE A 20 8.11 -16.92 -16.45
C PHE A 20 9.39 -16.64 -17.25
N ASP A 21 9.30 -16.59 -18.58
CA ASP A 21 10.45 -16.30 -19.43
C ASP A 21 10.91 -14.85 -19.20
N GLY A 22 12.17 -14.66 -18.80
CA GLY A 22 12.71 -13.36 -18.38
C GLY A 22 12.49 -12.99 -16.90
N ALA A 23 11.89 -13.84 -16.08
CA ALA A 23 11.79 -13.61 -14.64
C ALA A 23 13.11 -13.98 -13.95
N ASP A 24 13.83 -12.98 -13.40
CA ASP A 24 14.99 -13.24 -12.55
C ASP A 24 14.53 -13.71 -11.16
N PRO A 25 14.85 -14.95 -10.73
CA PRO A 25 14.44 -15.48 -9.44
C PRO A 25 14.90 -14.62 -8.26
N ARG A 26 16.06 -13.96 -8.38
CA ARG A 26 16.60 -13.08 -7.33
C ARG A 26 15.77 -11.81 -7.19
N VAL A 27 15.33 -11.24 -8.32
CA VAL A 27 14.43 -10.08 -8.33
C VAL A 27 13.09 -10.47 -7.72
N CYS A 28 12.50 -11.59 -8.16
CA CYS A 28 11.23 -12.06 -7.60
C CYS A 28 11.32 -12.32 -6.09
N ALA A 29 12.38 -12.99 -5.63
CA ALA A 29 12.60 -13.24 -4.22
C ALA A 29 12.77 -11.95 -3.41
N ALA A 30 13.59 -11.01 -3.89
CA ALA A 30 13.82 -9.74 -3.20
C ALA A 30 12.52 -8.92 -3.07
N PHE A 31 11.76 -8.76 -4.17
CA PHE A 31 10.51 -8.01 -4.16
C PHE A 31 9.40 -8.70 -3.36
N TRP A 32 9.36 -10.03 -3.36
CA TRP A 32 8.44 -10.78 -2.51
C TRP A 32 8.75 -10.56 -1.03
N LEU A 33 10.04 -10.61 -0.64
CA LEU A 33 10.48 -10.32 0.73
C LEU A 33 10.24 -8.86 1.13
N PHE A 34 10.47 -7.90 0.22
CA PHE A 34 10.12 -6.50 0.48
C PHE A 34 8.63 -6.35 0.75
N GLY A 35 7.77 -6.92 -0.11
CA GLY A 35 6.31 -6.84 0.04
C GLY A 35 5.84 -7.48 1.33
N LEU A 36 6.40 -8.66 1.65
CA LEU A 36 6.09 -9.40 2.86
C LEU A 36 6.46 -8.62 4.11
N ILE A 37 7.74 -8.28 4.27
CA ILE A 37 8.25 -7.72 5.52
C ILE A 37 7.78 -6.29 5.75
N ASN A 38 7.58 -5.50 4.70
CA ASN A 38 7.03 -4.14 4.82
C ASN A 38 5.63 -4.15 5.45
N ASN A 39 4.84 -5.20 5.20
CA ASN A 39 3.44 -5.29 5.65
C ASN A 39 3.25 -6.25 6.84
N VAL A 40 4.16 -7.19 7.09
CA VAL A 40 3.96 -8.22 8.13
C VAL A 40 3.89 -7.61 9.53
N LEU A 41 4.67 -6.56 9.80
CA LEU A 41 4.69 -5.92 11.11
C LEU A 41 3.40 -5.17 11.41
N TYR A 42 2.83 -4.51 10.40
CA TYR A 42 1.49 -3.92 10.47
C TYR A 42 0.45 -4.99 10.88
N VAL A 43 0.47 -6.15 10.22
CA VAL A 43 -0.45 -7.26 10.53
C VAL A 43 -0.22 -7.81 11.94
N ILE A 44 1.03 -7.97 12.37
CA ILE A 44 1.37 -8.45 13.71
C ILE A 44 0.88 -7.47 14.78
N ILE A 45 1.10 -6.17 14.59
CA ILE A 45 0.63 -5.12 15.50
C ILE A 45 -0.88 -5.19 15.64
N LEU A 46 -1.62 -5.24 14.52
CA LEU A 46 -3.08 -5.36 14.53
C LEU A 46 -3.56 -6.67 15.18
N SER A 47 -2.87 -7.78 14.92
CA SER A 47 -3.19 -9.08 15.53
C SER A 47 -2.99 -9.06 17.06
N SER A 48 -1.98 -8.32 17.52
CA SER A 48 -1.70 -8.11 18.94
C SER A 48 -2.48 -6.95 19.56
N ALA A 49 -3.28 -6.20 18.79
CA ALA A 49 -3.91 -4.96 19.26
C ALA A 49 -4.74 -5.16 20.54
N LEU A 50 -5.54 -6.23 20.61
CA LEU A 50 -6.31 -6.58 21.80
C LEU A 50 -5.41 -6.80 23.03
N ASP A 51 -4.26 -7.46 22.83
CA ASP A 51 -3.28 -7.71 23.89
C ASP A 51 -2.48 -6.45 24.26
N LEU A 52 -2.39 -5.47 23.34
CA LEU A 52 -1.65 -4.22 23.54
C LEU A 52 -2.45 -3.15 24.27
N VAL A 53 -3.72 -2.96 23.91
CA VAL A 53 -4.57 -1.86 24.39
C VAL A 53 -5.76 -2.31 25.25
N GLY A 54 -6.03 -3.62 25.32
CA GLY A 54 -7.15 -4.18 26.06
C GLY A 54 -8.50 -4.08 25.32
N PRO A 55 -9.55 -4.70 25.86
CA PRO A 55 -10.86 -4.79 25.21
C PRO A 55 -11.67 -3.50 25.24
N SER A 56 -11.28 -2.53 26.07
CA SER A 56 -11.99 -1.25 26.24
C SER A 56 -11.72 -0.25 25.12
N ILE A 57 -10.67 -0.45 24.33
CA ILE A 57 -10.31 0.45 23.22
C ILE A 57 -10.81 -0.16 21.91
N PRO A 58 -11.60 0.57 21.10
CA PRO A 58 -12.04 0.10 19.79
C PRO A 58 -10.86 -0.26 18.89
N LYS A 59 -10.91 -1.42 18.24
CA LYS A 59 -9.86 -1.87 17.30
C LYS A 59 -9.62 -0.88 16.16
N ALA A 60 -10.70 -0.24 15.70
CA ALA A 60 -10.65 0.82 14.69
C ALA A 60 -9.80 2.03 15.12
N LEU A 61 -9.67 2.32 16.43
CA LEU A 61 -8.77 3.38 16.90
C LEU A 61 -7.31 2.97 16.71
N VAL A 62 -6.94 1.74 17.04
CA VAL A 62 -5.58 1.21 16.84
C VAL A 62 -5.24 1.24 15.34
N LEU A 63 -6.18 0.84 14.49
CA LEU A 63 -6.04 0.92 13.04
C LEU A 63 -5.80 2.37 12.56
N LEU A 64 -6.51 3.36 13.11
CA LEU A 64 -6.29 4.77 12.74
C LEU A 64 -4.88 5.25 13.12
N PHE A 65 -4.39 4.91 14.31
CA PHE A 65 -3.01 5.21 14.71
C PHE A 65 -1.97 4.53 13.81
N ASP A 66 -2.33 3.39 13.22
CA ASP A 66 -1.48 2.63 12.31
C ASP A 66 -1.58 3.08 10.83
N VAL A 67 -2.64 3.78 10.44
CA VAL A 67 -2.86 4.15 9.03
C VAL A 67 -2.58 5.63 8.77
N ILE A 68 -2.93 6.52 9.71
CA ILE A 68 -2.78 7.97 9.53
C ILE A 68 -1.32 8.37 9.27
N PRO A 69 -0.29 7.87 9.99
CA PRO A 69 1.09 8.22 9.72
C PRO A 69 1.56 7.77 8.34
N SER A 70 1.18 6.56 7.92
CA SER A 70 1.43 6.04 6.56
C SER A 70 0.74 6.92 5.50
N PHE A 71 -0.53 7.30 5.70
CA PHE A 71 -1.25 8.20 4.80
C PHE A 71 -0.51 9.54 4.61
N PHE A 72 -0.11 10.20 5.70
CA PHE A 72 0.66 11.45 5.60
C PHE A 72 2.02 11.24 4.95
N THR A 73 2.68 10.12 5.23
CA THR A 73 3.94 9.76 4.57
C THR A 73 3.74 9.63 3.06
N LYS A 74 2.72 8.90 2.61
CA LYS A 74 2.39 8.77 1.19
C LYS A 74 1.96 10.09 0.55
N LEU A 75 1.27 10.95 1.30
CA LEU A 75 0.83 12.25 0.79
C LEU A 75 1.99 13.22 0.59
N ILE A 76 2.98 13.23 1.49
CA ILE A 76 4.04 14.25 1.52
C ILE A 76 5.35 13.73 0.91
N ALA A 77 5.71 12.47 1.15
CA ALA A 77 7.02 11.94 0.76
C ALA A 77 7.29 11.95 -0.76
N PRO A 78 6.33 11.68 -1.67
CA PRO A 78 6.61 11.68 -3.11
C PRO A 78 7.24 12.98 -3.64
N TYR A 79 7.04 14.12 -2.96
CA TYR A 79 7.60 15.41 -3.36
C TYR A 79 9.10 15.59 -3.09
N PHE A 80 9.68 14.81 -2.15
CA PHE A 80 11.08 14.95 -1.77
C PHE A 80 11.85 13.62 -1.70
N ILE A 81 11.14 12.49 -1.62
CA ILE A 81 11.76 11.18 -1.41
C ILE A 81 12.75 10.83 -2.52
N GLN A 82 12.47 11.31 -3.75
CA GLN A 82 13.35 11.17 -4.91
C GLN A 82 14.75 11.75 -4.71
N ALA A 83 14.92 12.74 -3.84
CA ALA A 83 16.23 13.31 -3.53
C ALA A 83 17.13 12.38 -2.69
N ILE A 84 16.54 11.41 -1.99
CA ILE A 84 17.24 10.48 -1.11
C ILE A 84 17.49 9.17 -1.87
N PRO A 85 18.72 8.61 -1.91
CA PRO A 85 18.98 7.34 -2.58
C PRO A 85 18.34 6.16 -1.83
N TYR A 86 17.90 5.13 -2.57
CA TYR A 86 17.21 3.95 -2.03
C TYR A 86 17.97 3.27 -0.87
N SER A 87 19.29 3.15 -0.95
CA SER A 87 20.11 2.55 0.10
C SER A 87 19.94 3.24 1.47
N ILE A 88 19.82 4.57 1.49
CA ILE A 88 19.62 5.34 2.72
C ILE A 88 18.17 5.19 3.20
N ARG A 89 17.19 5.24 2.27
CA ARG A 89 15.76 5.08 2.62
C ARG A 89 15.51 3.77 3.38
N ILE A 90 16.10 2.66 2.92
CA ILE A 90 15.89 1.34 3.53
C ILE A 90 16.46 1.29 4.95
N TRP A 91 17.65 1.86 5.19
CA TRP A 91 18.19 1.97 6.55
C TRP A 91 17.27 2.78 7.47
N ILE A 92 16.70 3.87 6.98
CA ILE A 92 15.74 4.69 7.73
C ILE A 92 14.50 3.86 8.09
N PHE A 93 13.89 3.18 7.13
CA PHE A 93 12.69 2.36 7.34
C PHE A 93 12.95 1.23 8.35
N VAL A 94 14.04 0.49 8.17
CA VAL A 94 14.43 -0.60 9.08
C VAL A 94 14.63 -0.08 10.50
N SER A 95 15.27 1.08 10.65
CA SER A 95 15.48 1.72 11.95
C SER A 95 14.17 2.16 12.60
N LEU A 96 13.29 2.84 11.84
CA LEU A 96 11.97 3.26 12.32
C LEU A 96 11.11 2.07 12.75
N SER A 97 11.07 1.03 11.92
CA SER A 97 10.28 -0.18 12.17
C SER A 97 10.79 -0.96 13.39
N THR A 98 12.11 -1.17 13.47
CA THR A 98 12.74 -1.83 14.62
C THR A 98 12.52 -1.04 15.90
N CYS A 99 12.72 0.28 15.86
CA CYS A 99 12.48 1.17 16.99
C CYS A 99 11.00 1.13 17.43
N GLY A 100 10.07 1.20 16.48
CA GLY A 100 8.63 1.09 16.75
C GLY A 100 8.27 -0.21 17.46
N MET A 101 8.72 -1.35 16.95
CA MET A 101 8.48 -2.67 17.54
C MET A 101 9.11 -2.83 18.94
N LEU A 102 10.35 -2.37 19.11
CA LEU A 102 11.02 -2.39 20.42
C LEU A 102 10.30 -1.50 21.43
N LEU A 103 9.83 -0.34 21.00
CA LEU A 103 9.11 0.59 21.86
C LEU A 103 7.77 -0.01 22.32
N ILE A 104 7.04 -0.70 21.44
CA ILE A 104 5.83 -1.44 21.82
C ILE A 104 6.17 -2.57 22.82
N ALA A 105 7.21 -3.35 22.54
CA ALA A 105 7.54 -4.54 23.33
C ALA A 105 8.16 -4.22 24.71
N LEU A 106 8.91 -3.12 24.83
CA LEU A 106 9.58 -2.74 26.08
C LEU A 106 8.71 -1.89 26.99
N THR A 107 7.64 -1.29 26.47
CA THR A 107 6.73 -0.43 27.24
C THR A 107 5.83 -1.27 28.15
N PRO A 108 5.80 -1.00 29.48
CA PRO A 108 4.92 -1.70 30.42
C PRO A 108 3.43 -1.52 30.13
N ASP A 109 2.63 -2.48 30.61
CA ASP A 109 1.17 -2.44 30.52
C ASP A 109 0.62 -1.31 31.40
N GLY A 110 0.04 -0.30 30.75
CA GLY A 110 -0.45 0.93 31.39
C GLY A 110 -0.12 2.20 30.60
N HIS A 111 0.97 2.20 29.81
CA HIS A 111 1.37 3.33 28.98
C HIS A 111 0.91 3.19 27.53
N VAL A 112 -0.41 3.14 27.32
CA VAL A 112 -1.03 2.96 25.99
C VAL A 112 -0.54 4.01 24.98
N GLY A 113 -0.40 5.28 25.40
CA GLY A 113 0.08 6.35 24.51
C GLY A 113 1.49 6.10 23.95
N ILE A 114 2.40 5.54 24.76
CA ILE A 114 3.76 5.20 24.31
C ILE A 114 3.69 4.03 23.31
N LYS A 115 2.89 2.99 23.59
CA LYS A 115 2.65 1.90 22.63
C LYS A 115 2.12 2.44 21.29
N MET A 116 1.20 3.41 21.30
CA MET A 116 0.69 4.05 20.07
C MET A 116 1.77 4.81 19.30
N VAL A 117 2.71 5.49 19.98
CA VAL A 117 3.86 6.11 19.30
C VAL A 117 4.71 5.06 18.57
N GLY A 118 4.89 3.88 19.17
CA GLY A 118 5.60 2.77 18.53
C GLY A 118 4.88 2.26 17.27
N VAL A 119 3.55 2.16 17.33
CA VAL A 119 2.70 1.85 16.17
C VAL A 119 2.88 2.92 15.07
N MET A 120 2.87 4.20 15.44
CA MET A 120 3.08 5.28 14.47
C MET A 120 4.45 5.23 13.79
N LEU A 121 5.52 4.89 14.52
CA LEU A 121 6.86 4.72 13.92
C LEU A 121 6.91 3.56 12.92
N ALA A 122 6.28 2.43 13.26
CA ALA A 122 6.16 1.29 12.35
C ALA A 122 5.34 1.65 11.10
N SER A 123 4.26 2.41 11.27
CA SER A 123 3.40 2.92 10.20
C SER A 123 4.16 3.85 9.23
N LEU A 124 4.94 4.81 9.74
CA LEU A 124 5.79 5.67 8.92
C LEU A 124 6.77 4.86 8.07
N SER A 125 7.38 3.83 8.65
CA SER A 125 8.26 2.90 7.93
C SER A 125 7.52 2.17 6.82
N SER A 126 6.34 1.60 7.11
CA SER A 126 5.57 0.83 6.13
C SER A 126 5.12 1.70 4.95
N GLY A 127 4.62 2.91 5.21
CA GLY A 127 4.21 3.86 4.18
C GLY A 127 5.37 4.34 3.30
N GLY A 128 6.49 4.72 3.92
CA GLY A 128 7.69 5.13 3.16
C GLY A 128 8.34 3.97 2.40
N GLY A 129 8.32 2.78 2.97
CA GLY A 129 8.79 1.55 2.36
C GLY A 129 7.97 1.20 1.12
N GLU A 130 6.64 1.21 1.21
CA GLU A 130 5.78 0.95 0.05
C GLU A 130 6.05 1.91 -1.12
N LEU A 131 6.13 3.22 -0.85
CA LEU A 131 6.49 4.20 -1.89
C LEU A 131 7.83 3.87 -2.55
N SER A 132 8.82 3.48 -1.75
CA SER A 132 10.17 3.21 -2.24
C SER A 132 10.25 1.90 -3.00
N PHE A 133 9.66 0.82 -2.50
CA PHE A 133 9.71 -0.48 -3.19
C PHE A 133 8.81 -0.51 -4.42
N LEU A 134 7.62 0.10 -4.38
CA LEU A 134 6.80 0.30 -5.59
C LEU A 134 7.55 1.15 -6.61
N GLY A 135 8.18 2.26 -6.20
CA GLY A 135 9.04 3.06 -7.08
C GLY A 135 10.19 2.24 -7.67
N LEU A 136 10.81 1.35 -6.88
CA LEU A 136 11.88 0.47 -7.32
C LEU A 136 11.43 -0.53 -8.38
N THR A 137 10.17 -0.97 -8.40
CA THR A 137 9.64 -1.90 -9.42
C THR A 137 9.80 -1.35 -10.85
N HIS A 138 9.83 -0.02 -11.01
CA HIS A 138 10.07 0.63 -12.29
C HIS A 138 11.33 0.11 -13.01
N TRP A 139 12.39 -0.16 -12.24
CA TRP A 139 13.70 -0.59 -12.76
C TRP A 139 13.78 -2.09 -13.06
N TYR A 140 12.87 -2.89 -12.49
CA TYR A 140 12.92 -4.35 -12.55
C TYR A 140 11.72 -4.99 -13.26
N GLY A 141 10.76 -4.18 -13.72
CA GLY A 141 9.67 -4.59 -14.59
C GLY A 141 8.52 -5.32 -13.91
N HIS A 142 7.67 -5.96 -14.73
CA HIS A 142 6.38 -6.51 -14.30
C HIS A 142 6.47 -7.64 -13.27
N PHE A 143 7.50 -8.47 -13.32
CA PHE A 143 7.69 -9.54 -12.34
C PHE A 143 8.06 -9.02 -10.95
N ALA A 144 8.74 -7.89 -10.86
CA ALA A 144 9.01 -7.22 -9.59
C ALA A 144 7.70 -6.73 -8.95
N LEU A 145 6.82 -6.08 -9.74
CA LEU A 145 5.52 -5.65 -9.27
C LEU A 145 4.62 -6.82 -8.85
N ALA A 146 4.59 -7.89 -9.65
CA ALA A 146 3.82 -9.10 -9.32
C ALA A 146 4.34 -9.77 -8.04
N SER A 147 5.66 -9.85 -7.86
CA SER A 147 6.28 -10.44 -6.67
C SER A 147 6.05 -9.58 -5.43
N TRP A 148 6.16 -8.26 -5.54
CA TRP A 148 5.77 -7.31 -4.50
C TRP A 148 4.30 -7.49 -4.11
N GLY A 149 3.39 -7.49 -5.10
CA GLY A 149 1.96 -7.71 -4.89
C GLY A 149 1.69 -9.03 -4.16
N SER A 150 2.30 -10.13 -4.60
CA SER A 150 2.18 -11.43 -3.93
C SER A 150 2.71 -11.41 -2.49
N GLY A 151 3.87 -10.79 -2.25
CA GLY A 151 4.47 -10.67 -0.92
C GLY A 151 3.59 -9.88 0.05
N THR A 152 3.03 -8.75 -0.42
CA THR A 152 2.09 -7.95 0.39
C THR A 152 0.81 -8.72 0.73
N GLY A 153 0.27 -9.53 -0.20
CA GLY A 153 -0.87 -10.42 0.10
C GLY A 153 -0.50 -11.55 1.07
N GLY A 154 0.73 -12.06 0.99
CA GLY A 154 1.24 -13.08 1.91
C GLY A 154 1.45 -12.56 3.33
N ALA A 155 1.68 -11.26 3.50
CA ALA A 155 1.94 -10.64 4.80
C ALA A 155 0.76 -10.79 5.77
N GLY A 156 -0.48 -10.76 5.28
CA GLY A 156 -1.68 -11.02 6.08
C GLY A 156 -1.68 -12.41 6.70
N LEU A 157 -1.42 -13.43 5.88
CA LEU A 157 -1.40 -14.83 6.30
C LEU A 157 -0.19 -15.14 7.20
N VAL A 158 0.99 -14.69 6.79
CA VAL A 158 2.24 -14.93 7.51
C VAL A 158 2.26 -14.16 8.83
N GLY A 159 1.80 -12.91 8.86
CA GLY A 159 1.80 -12.09 10.07
C GLY A 159 0.87 -12.64 11.15
N ALA A 160 -0.38 -12.89 10.78
CA ALA A 160 -1.35 -13.48 11.71
C ALA A 160 -0.93 -14.89 12.13
N GLY A 161 -0.49 -15.72 11.18
CA GLY A 161 -0.01 -17.07 11.45
C GLY A 161 1.22 -17.11 12.35
N ALA A 162 2.21 -16.23 12.12
CA ALA A 162 3.40 -16.13 12.95
C ALA A 162 3.08 -15.68 14.37
N TYR A 163 2.16 -14.73 14.54
CA TYR A 163 1.72 -14.28 15.86
C TYR A 163 1.04 -15.40 16.66
N VAL A 164 0.10 -16.12 16.03
CA VAL A 164 -0.59 -17.26 16.67
C VAL A 164 0.38 -18.41 16.96
N LEU A 165 1.30 -18.71 16.04
CA LEU A 165 2.33 -19.73 16.25
C LEU A 165 3.19 -19.39 17.47
N ALA A 166 3.69 -18.15 17.56
CA ALA A 166 4.54 -17.70 18.66
C ALA A 166 3.80 -17.74 20.00
N THR A 167 2.59 -17.18 20.07
CA THR A 167 1.86 -17.01 21.33
C THR A 167 1.13 -18.27 21.77
N THR A 168 0.48 -18.99 20.85
CA THR A 168 -0.42 -20.12 21.18
C THR A 168 0.28 -21.47 21.06
N THR A 169 1.11 -21.68 20.03
CA THR A 169 1.74 -23.00 19.79
C THR A 169 3.06 -23.14 20.54
N ILE A 170 3.92 -22.11 20.48
CA ILE A 170 5.22 -22.09 21.16
C ILE A 170 5.05 -21.63 22.62
N GLY A 171 3.99 -20.89 22.93
CA GLY A 171 3.71 -20.39 24.28
C GLY A 171 4.60 -19.21 24.69
N LEU A 172 5.15 -18.45 23.73
CA LEU A 172 5.92 -17.24 24.01
C LEU A 172 5.00 -16.14 24.52
N SER A 173 5.48 -15.34 25.47
CA SER A 173 4.76 -14.13 25.86
C SER A 173 4.62 -13.17 24.67
N VAL A 174 3.57 -12.34 24.67
CA VAL A 174 3.35 -11.31 23.64
C VAL A 174 4.58 -10.41 23.52
N ARG A 175 5.14 -10.00 24.66
CA ARG A 175 6.38 -9.20 24.73
C ARG A 175 7.57 -9.89 24.05
N THR A 176 7.83 -11.16 24.38
CA THR A 176 8.92 -11.93 23.76
C THR A 176 8.71 -12.11 22.27
N SER A 177 7.46 -12.33 21.85
CA SER A 177 7.10 -12.47 20.43
C SER A 177 7.37 -11.18 19.66
N LEU A 178 6.95 -10.03 20.19
CA LEU A 178 7.20 -8.72 19.57
C LEU A 178 8.69 -8.36 19.52
N LEU A 179 9.47 -8.72 20.56
CA LEU A 179 10.93 -8.60 20.54
C LEU A 179 11.58 -9.49 19.48
N ALA A 180 11.07 -10.69 19.24
CA ALA A 180 11.56 -11.53 18.15
C ALA A 180 11.22 -10.92 16.78
N PHE A 181 10.00 -10.38 16.64
CA PHE A 181 9.55 -9.76 15.40
C PHE A 181 10.24 -8.43 15.08
N SER A 182 10.85 -7.74 16.05
CA SER A 182 11.65 -6.53 15.78
C SER A 182 12.88 -6.79 14.92
N PHE A 183 13.31 -8.05 14.75
CA PHE A 183 14.41 -8.41 13.85
C PHE A 183 13.96 -8.65 12.40
N LEU A 184 12.66 -8.80 12.13
CA LEU A 184 12.14 -9.03 10.78
C LEU A 184 12.56 -7.94 9.77
N PRO A 185 12.59 -6.63 10.11
CA PRO A 185 13.06 -5.59 9.19
C PRO A 185 14.48 -5.81 8.65
N LEU A 186 15.35 -6.54 9.37
CA LEU A 186 16.70 -6.86 8.87
C LEU A 186 16.66 -7.67 7.57
N ILE A 187 15.60 -8.44 7.34
CA ILE A 187 15.38 -9.18 6.09
C ILE A 187 15.28 -8.21 4.90
N MET A 188 14.77 -6.98 5.10
CA MET A 188 14.73 -5.96 4.04
C MET A 188 16.14 -5.50 3.66
N LEU A 189 17.06 -5.36 4.62
CA LEU A 189 18.47 -5.04 4.33
C LEU A 189 19.14 -6.16 3.54
N VAL A 190 18.96 -7.40 3.97
CA VAL A 190 19.52 -8.58 3.29
C VAL A 190 18.95 -8.68 1.87
N SER A 191 17.64 -8.49 1.72
CA SER A 191 16.97 -8.55 0.42
C SER A 191 17.49 -7.48 -0.53
N PHE A 192 17.74 -6.26 -0.04
CA PHE A 192 18.26 -5.17 -0.87
C PHE A 192 19.74 -5.34 -1.20
N PHE A 193 20.61 -5.51 -0.20
CA PHE A 193 22.06 -5.49 -0.43
C PHE A 193 22.64 -6.81 -0.95
N VAL A 194 22.00 -7.95 -0.66
CA VAL A 194 22.53 -9.28 -0.99
C VAL A 194 21.72 -9.94 -2.11
N VAL A 195 20.40 -9.95 -2.00
CA VAL A 195 19.54 -10.71 -2.93
C VAL A 195 19.35 -9.96 -4.24
N LEU A 196 18.99 -8.67 -4.18
CA LEU A 196 18.64 -7.86 -5.34
C LEU A 196 19.87 -7.55 -6.25
N PRO A 197 19.82 -7.90 -7.55
CA PRO A 197 20.91 -7.61 -8.48
C PRO A 197 20.94 -6.12 -8.85
N HIS A 198 21.98 -5.40 -8.40
CA HIS A 198 22.11 -3.95 -8.61
C HIS A 198 22.46 -3.55 -10.06
N GLU A 199 22.81 -4.51 -10.92
CA GLU A 199 23.19 -4.26 -12.30
C GLU A 199 22.08 -3.62 -13.12
N ALA A 200 20.80 -3.91 -12.83
CA ALA A 200 19.66 -3.29 -13.50
C ALA A 200 19.57 -1.78 -13.21
N MET A 201 19.83 -1.37 -11.97
CA MET A 201 19.90 0.06 -11.60
C MET A 201 21.10 0.76 -12.23
N ASN A 202 22.22 0.06 -12.41
CA ASN A 202 23.45 0.63 -12.98
C ASN A 202 23.41 0.71 -14.52
N LYS A 203 22.84 -0.29 -15.22
CA LYS A 203 22.67 -0.27 -16.68
C LYS A 203 21.71 0.82 -17.14
N SER A 204 20.63 1.04 -16.40
CA SER A 204 19.67 2.10 -16.73
C SER A 204 20.19 3.50 -16.38
N ARG A 205 21.15 3.63 -15.46
CA ARG A 205 21.93 4.87 -15.22
C ARG A 205 22.95 5.17 -16.31
N GLY A 206 23.41 4.17 -17.05
CA GLY A 206 24.40 4.30 -18.12
C GLY A 206 23.79 4.41 -19.54
N GLY A 207 22.49 4.16 -19.71
CA GLY A 207 21.81 4.17 -21.02
C GLY A 207 20.96 5.41 -21.29
N GLU A 208 20.45 6.07 -20.25
CA GLU A 208 19.81 7.38 -20.34
C GLU A 208 20.19 8.10 -19.05
N GLU A 209 20.97 9.16 -19.20
CA GLU A 209 21.30 10.06 -18.10
C GLU A 209 19.98 10.50 -17.47
N TYR A 210 19.72 10.05 -16.24
CA TYR A 210 18.78 10.75 -15.38
C TYR A 210 19.33 12.16 -15.25
N GLN A 211 18.85 13.05 -16.10
CA GLN A 211 19.24 14.44 -16.10
C GLN A 211 18.70 15.01 -14.80
N ARG A 212 19.54 14.93 -13.76
CA ARG A 212 19.53 15.96 -12.72
C ARG A 212 19.51 17.25 -13.50
N ILE A 213 18.40 17.97 -13.42
CA ILE A 213 18.27 19.30 -14.01
C ILE A 213 19.36 20.16 -13.35
N VAL A 214 20.53 20.17 -13.97
CA VAL A 214 21.56 21.19 -13.78
C VAL A 214 21.16 22.27 -14.77
N GLU A 215 20.74 23.39 -14.19
CA GLU A 215 20.47 24.63 -14.91
C GLU A 215 21.71 25.07 -15.68
N GLY A 216 21.50 25.53 -16.91
CA GLY A 216 22.46 26.37 -17.63
C GLY A 216 22.70 25.93 -19.07
N GLN A 217 22.27 26.80 -19.99
CA GLN A 217 22.66 26.85 -21.41
C GLN A 217 21.93 25.87 -22.34
N ALA A 218 20.73 26.25 -22.75
CA ALA A 218 20.26 25.98 -24.11
C ALA A 218 20.07 27.34 -24.79
N GLU A 219 21.05 27.65 -25.63
CA GLU A 219 21.07 28.78 -26.54
C GLU A 219 19.81 28.79 -27.41
N ALA A 220 19.32 30.00 -27.62
CA ALA A 220 18.28 30.31 -28.57
C ALA A 220 18.68 29.81 -29.97
N SER A 221 17.96 28.83 -30.49
CA SER A 221 17.96 28.50 -31.91
C SER A 221 16.56 28.00 -32.30
N GLY A 222 15.69 28.98 -32.55
CA GLY A 222 14.37 28.81 -33.12
C GLY A 222 14.10 30.00 -34.01
N VAL A 223 14.66 29.95 -35.22
CA VAL A 223 14.37 30.87 -36.32
C VAL A 223 12.92 30.61 -36.74
N ASP A 224 12.05 31.61 -36.57
CA ASP A 224 10.79 31.69 -37.30
C ASP A 224 10.91 32.87 -38.29
N PRO A 225 10.73 32.66 -39.60
CA PRO A 225 10.79 33.72 -40.59
C PRO A 225 9.44 34.43 -40.67
N LEU A 226 9.48 35.68 -41.15
CA LEU A 226 8.36 36.59 -41.47
C LEU A 226 8.06 37.59 -40.35
N LEU A 227 8.66 38.77 -40.45
CA LEU A 227 8.00 40.06 -40.73
C LEU A 227 9.09 41.11 -41.02
N GLU A 228 8.92 41.83 -42.13
CA GLU A 228 9.80 42.91 -42.62
C GLU A 228 9.61 44.23 -41.85
N GLU A 229 10.61 45.14 -42.00
CA GLU A 229 10.68 46.57 -41.62
C GLU A 229 11.02 46.84 -40.13
N ASP A 230 12.00 47.66 -39.70
CA ASP A 230 12.64 48.89 -40.21
C ASP A 230 13.94 49.17 -39.37
N PRO A 231 15.10 49.62 -39.93
CA PRO A 231 16.32 49.85 -39.15
C PRO A 231 16.52 51.33 -38.79
N ALA A 232 16.13 51.72 -37.59
CA ALA A 232 16.60 52.98 -36.99
C ALA A 232 16.50 52.94 -35.46
N LEU A 233 17.65 52.86 -34.79
CA LEU A 233 18.08 53.68 -33.64
C LEU A 233 19.14 52.94 -32.82
N LEU A 234 20.38 53.23 -33.20
CA LEU A 234 21.55 53.16 -32.34
C LEU A 234 21.46 54.21 -31.22
N GLU A 235 22.20 53.93 -30.15
CA GLU A 235 22.80 54.90 -29.20
C GLU A 235 21.91 55.50 -28.09
N HIS A 236 22.05 54.96 -26.88
CA HIS A 236 22.55 55.76 -25.75
C HIS A 236 23.11 54.89 -24.61
N GLU A 237 24.40 55.11 -24.29
CA GLU A 237 25.09 55.08 -22.98
C GLU A 237 24.97 53.85 -22.05
N GLY A 238 26.04 53.28 -21.47
CA GLY A 238 27.31 53.89 -21.09
C GLY A 238 27.34 54.21 -19.59
N LEU A 239 28.04 53.39 -18.81
CA LEU A 239 28.54 53.62 -17.43
C LEU A 239 27.54 53.53 -16.26
N LEU A 240 27.64 52.48 -15.44
CA LEU A 240 28.30 52.52 -14.12
C LEU A 240 28.24 51.15 -13.42
N SER A 241 29.39 50.78 -12.88
CA SER A 241 29.68 49.56 -12.12
C SER A 241 29.01 49.50 -10.74
N ASN A 242 28.92 48.26 -10.24
CA ASN A 242 29.04 47.85 -8.83
C ASN A 242 27.73 47.69 -8.01
N SER A 243 27.26 46.44 -7.90
CA SER A 243 26.53 45.92 -6.72
C SER A 243 26.48 44.38 -6.70
N GLY A 244 27.57 43.76 -6.24
CA GLY A 244 27.69 42.31 -6.01
C GLY A 244 26.89 41.77 -4.82
N SER A 245 25.68 42.30 -4.54
CA SER A 245 24.82 41.83 -3.45
C SER A 245 23.39 41.46 -3.87
N ALA A 246 22.94 41.80 -5.09
CA ALA A 246 21.57 41.49 -5.54
C ALA A 246 21.39 40.04 -6.08
N ALA A 247 22.47 39.37 -6.48
CA ALA A 247 22.40 38.04 -7.08
C ALA A 247 22.00 36.92 -6.08
N ARG A 248 22.21 37.12 -4.77
CA ARG A 248 21.83 36.14 -3.75
C ARG A 248 20.34 36.17 -3.39
N SER A 249 19.68 37.31 -3.56
CA SER A 249 18.23 37.47 -3.30
C SER A 249 17.36 36.96 -4.45
N PHE A 250 17.89 37.00 -5.68
CA PHE A 250 17.20 36.49 -6.86
C PHE A 250 17.23 34.95 -6.97
N ALA A 251 18.30 34.30 -6.46
CA ALA A 251 18.41 32.84 -6.43
C ALA A 251 17.45 32.16 -5.42
N ALA A 252 17.18 32.81 -4.28
CA ALA A 252 16.19 32.30 -3.32
C ALA A 252 14.75 32.42 -3.85
N THR A 253 14.46 33.49 -4.58
CA THR A 253 13.13 33.72 -5.18
C THR A 253 12.89 32.83 -6.41
N SER A 254 13.93 32.55 -7.22
CA SER A 254 13.86 31.60 -8.34
C SER A 254 13.72 30.14 -7.88
N SER A 255 14.38 29.75 -6.78
CA SER A 255 14.25 28.40 -6.22
C SER A 255 12.84 28.13 -5.67
N THR A 256 12.21 29.14 -5.06
CA THR A 256 10.84 29.03 -4.52
C THR A 256 9.81 28.99 -5.64
N SER A 257 9.97 29.81 -6.69
CA SER A 257 9.08 29.77 -7.86
C SER A 257 9.23 28.46 -8.65
N ALA A 258 10.44 27.93 -8.78
CA ALA A 258 10.70 26.62 -9.38
C ALA A 258 10.10 25.47 -8.56
N ALA A 259 10.19 25.50 -7.23
CA ALA A 259 9.57 24.52 -6.35
C ALA A 259 8.03 24.55 -6.45
N VAL A 260 7.42 25.74 -6.48
CA VAL A 260 5.98 25.92 -6.65
C VAL A 260 5.52 25.46 -8.04
N GLN A 261 6.31 25.71 -9.10
CA GLN A 261 6.02 25.22 -10.44
C GLN A 261 6.09 23.68 -10.51
N ARG A 262 7.10 23.06 -9.88
CA ARG A 262 7.21 21.59 -9.76
C ARG A 262 6.04 21.00 -8.98
N PHE A 263 5.65 21.62 -7.87
CA PHE A 263 4.48 21.19 -7.09
C PHE A 263 3.19 21.28 -7.92
N LYS A 264 2.99 22.38 -8.66
CA LYS A 264 1.83 22.56 -9.54
C LYS A 264 1.81 21.56 -10.68
N ALA A 265 2.97 21.24 -11.27
CA ALA A 265 3.10 20.22 -12.30
C ALA A 265 2.75 18.82 -11.76
N ASN A 266 3.29 18.46 -10.59
CA ASN A 266 3.01 17.20 -9.91
C ASN A 266 1.53 17.06 -9.51
N LEU A 267 0.90 18.16 -9.05
CA LEU A 267 -0.53 18.18 -8.72
C LEU A 267 -1.40 17.99 -9.97
N LYS A 268 -1.04 18.64 -11.09
CA LYS A 268 -1.72 18.47 -12.39
C LYS A 268 -1.58 17.02 -12.90
N ARG A 269 -0.42 16.38 -12.69
CA ARG A 269 -0.20 14.96 -13.00
C ARG A 269 -1.10 14.07 -12.14
N ALA A 270 -1.05 14.23 -10.82
CA ALA A 270 -1.90 13.47 -9.89
C ALA A 270 -3.39 13.60 -10.24
N SER A 271 -3.85 14.80 -10.59
CA SER A 271 -5.24 15.04 -11.02
C SER A 271 -5.64 14.24 -12.27
N LYS A 272 -4.72 14.05 -13.24
CA LYS A 272 -4.99 13.20 -14.42
C LYS A 272 -5.09 11.71 -14.09
N LEU A 273 -4.34 11.25 -13.08
CA LEU A 273 -4.40 9.87 -12.60
C LEU A 273 -5.61 9.62 -11.67
N PHE A 274 -6.22 10.69 -11.16
CA PHE A 274 -7.21 10.58 -10.11
C PHE A 274 -8.41 9.72 -10.51
N PHE A 275 -9.09 10.10 -11.59
CA PHE A 275 -10.26 9.37 -12.06
C PHE A 275 -9.94 7.95 -12.56
N PRO A 276 -8.98 7.74 -13.48
CA PRO A 276 -8.78 6.40 -14.04
C PRO A 276 -8.25 5.37 -13.04
N TYR A 277 -7.43 5.79 -12.06
CA TYR A 277 -6.68 4.86 -11.20
C TYR A 277 -6.93 5.06 -9.71
N MET A 278 -6.83 6.30 -9.22
CA MET A 278 -6.89 6.59 -7.78
C MET A 278 -8.28 6.41 -7.20
N LEU A 279 -9.32 6.84 -7.90
CA LEU A 279 -10.70 6.79 -7.43
C LEU A 279 -11.24 5.35 -7.36
N PRO A 280 -11.08 4.49 -8.38
CA PRO A 280 -11.44 3.08 -8.29
C PRO A 280 -10.75 2.36 -7.12
N LEU A 281 -9.45 2.62 -6.93
CA LEU A 281 -8.67 2.06 -5.84
C LEU A 281 -9.18 2.56 -4.48
N LEU A 282 -9.41 3.86 -4.35
CA LEU A 282 -9.97 4.48 -3.14
C LEU A 282 -11.32 3.86 -2.76
N LEU A 283 -12.23 3.69 -3.72
CA LEU A 283 -13.57 3.13 -3.47
C LEU A 283 -13.50 1.67 -2.99
N VAL A 284 -12.62 0.86 -3.59
CA VAL A 284 -12.42 -0.53 -3.17
C VAL A 284 -11.92 -0.58 -1.74
N TYR A 285 -10.89 0.21 -1.41
CA TYR A 285 -10.32 0.24 -0.06
C TYR A 285 -11.30 0.78 0.99
N ILE A 286 -12.11 1.78 0.65
CA ILE A 286 -13.20 2.24 1.53
C ILE A 286 -14.18 1.09 1.81
N ALA A 287 -14.68 0.42 0.77
CA ALA A 287 -15.66 -0.65 0.92
C ALA A 287 -15.10 -1.86 1.67
N GLU A 288 -13.94 -2.36 1.24
CA GLU A 288 -13.21 -3.48 1.82
C GLU A 288 -12.94 -3.28 3.31
N TYR A 289 -12.34 -2.15 3.70
CA TYR A 289 -12.01 -1.94 5.10
C TYR A 289 -13.23 -1.58 5.94
N THR A 290 -14.29 -1.01 5.36
CA THR A 290 -15.56 -0.81 6.07
C THR A 290 -16.23 -2.16 6.35
N ILE A 291 -16.17 -3.11 5.40
CA ILE A 291 -16.62 -4.49 5.62
C ILE A 291 -15.80 -5.12 6.73
N ASN A 292 -14.47 -5.13 6.61
CA ASN A 292 -13.59 -5.82 7.56
C ASN A 292 -13.64 -5.24 8.97
N GLN A 293 -13.79 -3.92 9.13
CA GLN A 293 -13.69 -3.27 10.43
C GLN A 293 -15.04 -2.87 11.02
N GLY A 294 -16.01 -2.48 10.19
CA GLY A 294 -17.32 -2.02 10.65
C GLY A 294 -18.38 -3.11 10.65
N VAL A 295 -18.46 -3.92 9.59
CA VAL A 295 -19.56 -4.87 9.38
C VAL A 295 -19.21 -6.27 9.93
N ALA A 296 -18.04 -6.80 9.60
CA ALA A 296 -17.61 -8.16 9.93
C ALA A 296 -17.67 -8.52 11.42
N PRO A 297 -17.34 -7.62 12.39
CA PRO A 297 -17.52 -7.90 13.82
C PRO A 297 -18.97 -8.23 14.20
N THR A 298 -19.96 -7.74 13.43
CA THR A 298 -21.40 -7.92 13.68
C THR A 298 -22.03 -9.05 12.84
N LEU A 299 -21.26 -9.68 11.94
CA LEU A 299 -21.71 -10.81 11.12
C LEU A 299 -21.66 -12.13 11.89
N LEU A 300 -22.46 -12.21 12.95
CA LEU A 300 -22.47 -13.36 13.87
C LEU A 300 -23.66 -14.28 13.61
N PHE A 301 -23.43 -15.59 13.76
CA PHE A 301 -24.42 -16.65 13.60
C PHE A 301 -24.56 -17.47 14.90
N PRO A 302 -25.71 -18.12 15.14
CA PRO A 302 -25.86 -19.00 16.30
C PRO A 302 -24.76 -20.07 16.37
N ILE A 303 -24.17 -20.27 17.54
CA ILE A 303 -23.10 -21.26 17.76
C ILE A 303 -23.52 -22.67 17.32
N LYS A 304 -24.80 -23.04 17.53
CA LYS A 304 -25.32 -24.37 17.16
C LYS A 304 -25.30 -24.66 15.65
N THR A 305 -25.36 -23.62 14.81
CA THR A 305 -25.40 -23.73 13.35
C THR A 305 -24.09 -23.31 12.68
N SER A 306 -23.11 -22.85 13.46
CA SER A 306 -21.80 -22.40 12.98
C SER A 306 -20.71 -23.41 13.35
N PRO A 307 -19.54 -23.40 12.67
CA PRO A 307 -18.45 -24.31 12.98
C PRO A 307 -17.66 -23.91 14.25
N PHE A 308 -18.06 -22.84 14.94
CA PHE A 308 -17.31 -22.27 16.06
C PHE A 308 -17.89 -22.64 17.41
N LYS A 309 -17.06 -22.62 18.45
CA LYS A 309 -17.47 -22.83 19.85
C LYS A 309 -17.73 -21.51 20.58
N GLU A 310 -17.19 -20.41 20.08
CA GLU A 310 -17.21 -19.08 20.71
C GLU A 310 -17.38 -17.98 19.65
N TYR A 311 -18.02 -16.86 20.02
CA TYR A 311 -18.30 -15.76 19.07
C TYR A 311 -17.04 -15.00 18.65
N ARG A 312 -16.04 -14.91 19.53
CA ARG A 312 -14.73 -14.30 19.19
C ARG A 312 -14.00 -14.98 18.03
N SER A 313 -14.36 -16.21 17.64
CA SER A 313 -13.70 -16.96 16.55
C SER A 313 -14.17 -16.54 15.15
N PHE A 314 -15.31 -15.85 15.02
CA PHE A 314 -15.84 -15.45 13.70
C PHE A 314 -14.93 -14.43 13.02
N TYR A 315 -14.61 -13.32 13.70
CA TYR A 315 -13.83 -12.22 13.13
C TYR A 315 -12.43 -12.66 12.65
N PRO A 316 -11.61 -13.38 13.44
CA PRO A 316 -10.33 -13.91 12.96
C PRO A 316 -10.49 -14.86 11.76
N THR A 317 -11.56 -15.65 11.71
CA THR A 317 -11.80 -16.57 10.58
C THR A 317 -12.17 -15.82 9.31
N TYR A 318 -13.04 -14.80 9.40
CA TYR A 318 -13.34 -13.93 8.27
C TYR A 318 -12.08 -13.25 7.75
N ASN A 319 -11.26 -12.68 8.64
CA ASN A 319 -9.99 -12.07 8.25
C ASN A 319 -9.06 -13.09 7.57
N ALA A 320 -8.93 -14.32 8.10
CA ALA A 320 -8.12 -15.35 7.48
C ALA A 320 -8.60 -15.71 6.05
N ILE A 321 -9.91 -15.89 5.86
CA ILE A 321 -10.51 -16.19 4.55
C ILE A 321 -10.28 -15.03 3.57
N TYR A 322 -10.51 -13.81 4.01
CA TYR A 322 -10.26 -12.59 3.24
C TYR A 322 -8.78 -12.52 2.80
N GLN A 323 -7.83 -12.74 3.72
CA GLN A 323 -6.40 -12.71 3.41
C GLN A 323 -5.97 -13.81 2.43
N VAL A 324 -6.61 -15.00 2.47
CA VAL A 324 -6.39 -16.04 1.44
C VAL A 324 -6.85 -15.55 0.07
N GLY A 325 -8.01 -14.89 0.00
CA GLY A 325 -8.50 -14.25 -1.22
C GLY A 325 -7.52 -13.20 -1.75
N VAL A 326 -7.06 -12.30 -0.90
CA VAL A 326 -6.06 -11.26 -1.26
C VAL A 326 -4.76 -11.88 -1.75
N PHE A 327 -4.24 -12.90 -1.06
CA PHE A 327 -3.01 -13.56 -1.46
C PHE A 327 -3.13 -14.21 -2.86
N ILE A 328 -4.24 -14.92 -3.11
CA ILE A 328 -4.51 -15.54 -4.41
C ILE A 328 -4.63 -14.49 -5.51
N SER A 329 -5.41 -13.44 -5.29
CA SER A 329 -5.63 -12.41 -6.32
C SER A 329 -4.36 -11.62 -6.63
N ARG A 330 -3.59 -11.21 -5.62
CA ARG A 330 -2.31 -10.51 -5.86
C ARG A 330 -1.26 -11.40 -6.51
N SER A 331 -1.25 -12.70 -6.21
CA SER A 331 -0.35 -13.67 -6.84
C SER A 331 -0.76 -14.03 -8.28
N SER A 332 -2.01 -13.74 -8.67
CA SER A 332 -2.55 -14.03 -10.00
C SER A 332 -2.15 -13.02 -11.08
N THR A 333 -1.50 -11.91 -10.72
CA THR A 333 -1.10 -10.81 -11.62
C THR A 333 -0.42 -11.25 -12.93
N PRO A 334 0.50 -12.24 -12.95
CA PRO A 334 1.12 -12.71 -14.20
C PRO A 334 0.14 -13.41 -15.15
N PHE A 335 -0.98 -13.94 -14.63
CA PHE A 335 -1.94 -14.77 -15.36
C PHE A 335 -3.23 -14.03 -15.71
N PHE A 336 -3.69 -13.14 -14.82
CA PHE A 336 -4.95 -12.43 -14.96
C PHE A 336 -4.80 -10.98 -14.50
N ARG A 337 -5.24 -10.04 -15.34
CA ARG A 337 -5.25 -8.60 -15.05
C ARG A 337 -6.57 -8.00 -15.50
N VAL A 338 -7.07 -7.04 -14.74
CA VAL A 338 -8.32 -6.33 -15.07
C VAL A 338 -7.98 -4.92 -15.51
N HIS A 339 -8.26 -4.62 -16.78
CA HIS A 339 -8.09 -3.26 -17.34
C HIS A 339 -9.23 -2.31 -16.91
N HIS A 340 -10.43 -2.83 -16.67
CA HIS A 340 -11.59 -2.03 -16.25
C HIS A 340 -11.72 -1.96 -14.73
N LEU A 341 -10.95 -1.06 -14.10
CA LEU A 341 -10.86 -0.95 -12.63
C LEU A 341 -12.18 -0.58 -11.93
N TYR A 342 -13.09 0.13 -12.61
CA TYR A 342 -14.37 0.54 -12.01
C TYR A 342 -15.35 -0.61 -11.77
N LEU A 343 -15.33 -1.65 -12.62
CA LEU A 343 -16.21 -2.81 -12.46
C LEU A 343 -16.01 -3.50 -11.09
N PRO A 344 -14.79 -3.94 -10.73
CA PRO A 344 -14.55 -4.51 -9.41
C PRO A 344 -14.78 -3.50 -8.26
N SER A 345 -14.56 -2.20 -8.47
CA SER A 345 -14.92 -1.18 -7.46
C SER A 345 -16.43 -1.13 -7.18
N PHE A 346 -17.27 -1.15 -8.21
CA PHE A 346 -18.72 -1.19 -8.01
C PHE A 346 -19.19 -2.51 -7.39
N LEU A 347 -18.57 -3.63 -7.79
CA LEU A 347 -18.84 -4.92 -7.14
C LEU A 347 -18.46 -4.90 -5.66
N GLN A 348 -17.37 -4.23 -5.28
CA GLN A 348 -16.97 -4.09 -3.89
C GLN A 348 -17.95 -3.22 -3.09
N MET A 349 -18.43 -2.12 -3.66
CA MET A 349 -19.50 -1.32 -3.05
C MET A 349 -20.79 -2.12 -2.89
N ALA A 350 -21.13 -2.96 -3.86
CA ALA A 350 -22.28 -3.86 -3.78
C ALA A 350 -22.10 -4.92 -2.68
N ASN A 351 -20.89 -5.47 -2.50
CA ASN A 351 -20.56 -6.38 -1.39
C ASN A 351 -20.77 -5.69 -0.04
N LEU A 352 -20.30 -4.45 0.13
CA LEU A 352 -20.53 -3.67 1.35
C LEU A 352 -22.03 -3.50 1.62
N ALA A 353 -22.80 -3.10 0.60
CA ALA A 353 -24.24 -2.93 0.73
C ALA A 353 -24.95 -4.25 1.10
N LEU A 354 -24.56 -5.35 0.46
CA LEU A 354 -25.11 -6.69 0.73
C LEU A 354 -24.83 -7.16 2.16
N LEU A 355 -23.57 -7.06 2.61
CA LEU A 355 -23.17 -7.50 3.95
C LEU A 355 -23.75 -6.59 5.03
N THR A 356 -23.85 -5.28 4.80
CA THR A 356 -24.52 -4.35 5.71
C THR A 356 -26.01 -4.65 5.80
N ALA A 357 -26.67 -4.88 4.65
CA ALA A 357 -28.07 -5.29 4.63
C ALA A 357 -28.29 -6.63 5.34
N HIS A 358 -27.35 -7.58 5.23
CA HIS A 358 -27.43 -8.83 5.96
C HIS A 358 -27.22 -8.62 7.47
N ALA A 359 -26.29 -7.76 7.88
CA ALA A 359 -26.08 -7.41 9.29
C ALA A 359 -27.32 -6.79 9.93
N LEU A 360 -28.13 -6.06 9.15
CA LEU A 360 -29.44 -5.56 9.57
C LEU A 360 -30.50 -6.68 9.49
N PHE A 361 -30.85 -7.18 8.30
CA PHE A 361 -32.06 -7.99 8.14
C PHE A 361 -31.90 -9.50 8.34
N ASP A 362 -30.68 -10.00 8.54
CA ASP A 362 -30.38 -11.42 8.80
C ASP A 362 -30.97 -12.42 7.77
N PHE A 363 -30.98 -12.06 6.49
CA PHE A 363 -31.62 -12.88 5.45
C PHE A 363 -30.76 -14.04 4.91
N ILE A 364 -29.45 -14.09 5.20
CA ILE A 364 -28.56 -15.16 4.72
C ILE A 364 -28.54 -16.27 5.77
N PRO A 365 -29.01 -17.50 5.44
CA PRO A 365 -29.26 -18.53 6.45
C PRO A 365 -27.99 -19.29 6.89
N SER A 366 -26.86 -19.12 6.19
CA SER A 366 -25.66 -19.94 6.40
C SER A 366 -24.38 -19.10 6.43
N VAL A 367 -23.57 -19.32 7.45
CA VAL A 367 -22.24 -18.71 7.60
C VAL A 367 -21.29 -19.05 6.44
N TYR A 368 -21.45 -20.22 5.81
CA TYR A 368 -20.60 -20.63 4.68
C TYR A 368 -20.80 -19.74 3.45
N ILE A 369 -21.99 -19.16 3.27
CA ILE A 369 -22.26 -18.18 2.22
C ILE A 369 -21.49 -16.90 2.52
N ILE A 370 -21.44 -16.47 3.79
CA ILE A 370 -20.62 -15.33 4.21
C ILE A 370 -19.13 -15.61 3.98
N PHE A 371 -18.64 -16.82 4.29
CA PHE A 371 -17.27 -17.21 3.95
C PHE A 371 -16.97 -17.07 2.46
N ALA A 372 -17.89 -17.50 1.58
CA ALA A 372 -17.72 -17.33 0.14
C ALA A 372 -17.70 -15.85 -0.29
N ILE A 373 -18.56 -15.01 0.30
CA ILE A 373 -18.59 -13.56 0.02
C ILE A 373 -17.32 -12.87 0.51
N VAL A 374 -16.83 -13.19 1.70
CA VAL A 374 -15.59 -12.64 2.27
C VAL A 374 -14.36 -13.10 1.47
N PHE A 375 -14.36 -14.35 0.99
CA PHE A 375 -13.32 -14.82 0.08
C PHE A 375 -13.34 -14.05 -1.24
N TRP A 376 -14.53 -13.83 -1.82
CA TRP A 376 -14.75 -13.04 -3.03
C TRP A 376 -14.33 -11.58 -2.87
N GLU A 377 -14.65 -10.97 -1.73
CA GLU A 377 -14.20 -9.64 -1.34
C GLU A 377 -12.67 -9.54 -1.37
N GLY A 378 -11.96 -10.48 -0.75
CA GLY A 378 -10.49 -10.51 -0.78
C GLY A 378 -9.91 -10.67 -2.20
N LEU A 379 -10.59 -11.46 -3.05
CA LEU A 379 -10.19 -11.59 -4.45
C LEU A 379 -10.31 -10.25 -5.20
N LEU A 380 -11.42 -9.54 -5.06
CA LEU A 380 -11.63 -8.24 -5.71
C LEU A 380 -10.63 -7.20 -5.24
N GLY A 381 -10.43 -7.10 -3.92
CA GLY A 381 -9.51 -6.15 -3.30
C GLY A 381 -8.08 -6.28 -3.82
N GLY A 382 -7.53 -7.49 -3.72
CA GLY A 382 -6.15 -7.74 -4.18
C GLY A 382 -5.99 -7.60 -5.69
N LEU A 383 -7.00 -7.97 -6.48
CA LEU A 383 -6.97 -7.85 -7.95
C LEU A 383 -6.96 -6.39 -8.41
N VAL A 384 -7.75 -5.52 -7.79
CA VAL A 384 -7.77 -4.08 -8.14
C VAL A 384 -6.45 -3.43 -7.77
N TYR A 385 -5.88 -3.74 -6.60
CA TYR A 385 -4.59 -3.22 -6.19
C TYR A 385 -3.51 -3.51 -7.25
N VAL A 386 -3.27 -4.80 -7.57
CA VAL A 386 -2.21 -5.17 -8.52
C VAL A 386 -2.50 -4.70 -9.95
N SER A 387 -3.77 -4.74 -10.37
CA SER A 387 -4.14 -4.28 -11.72
C SER A 387 -3.93 -2.77 -11.86
N THR A 388 -4.23 -1.98 -10.82
CA THR A 388 -4.03 -0.52 -10.85
C THR A 388 -2.56 -0.16 -11.07
N PHE A 389 -1.65 -0.76 -10.30
CA PHE A 389 -0.22 -0.49 -10.47
C PHE A 389 0.36 -1.06 -11.77
N ALA A 390 -0.19 -2.18 -12.26
CA ALA A 390 0.19 -2.75 -13.55
C ALA A 390 -0.23 -1.81 -14.70
N GLU A 391 -1.47 -1.29 -14.68
CA GLU A 391 -1.95 -0.33 -15.68
C GLU A 391 -1.12 0.94 -15.72
N ILE A 392 -0.74 1.48 -14.55
CA ILE A 392 0.16 2.63 -14.46
C ILE A 392 1.54 2.29 -15.06
N THR A 393 2.03 1.08 -14.81
CA THR A 393 3.31 0.62 -15.35
C THR A 393 3.29 0.49 -16.87
N ASP A 394 2.15 0.10 -17.44
CA ASP A 394 1.99 -0.11 -18.88
C ASP A 394 1.71 1.19 -19.65
N HIS A 395 0.90 2.10 -19.10
CA HIS A 395 0.41 3.28 -19.82
C HIS A 395 1.13 4.59 -19.47
N VAL A 396 1.83 4.68 -18.33
CA VAL A 396 2.55 5.91 -17.94
C VAL A 396 4.00 5.89 -18.47
N PRO A 397 4.46 7.00 -19.10
CA PRO A 397 5.85 7.17 -19.51
C PRO A 397 6.84 6.89 -18.38
N LYS A 398 8.02 6.37 -18.72
CA LYS A 398 9.05 5.96 -17.75
C LYS A 398 9.45 7.10 -16.79
N GLU A 399 9.59 8.31 -17.32
CA GLU A 399 9.94 9.53 -16.59
C GLU A 399 8.97 9.89 -15.46
N ASP A 400 7.68 9.61 -15.64
CA ASP A 400 6.63 9.98 -14.70
C ASP A 400 6.15 8.79 -13.85
N ARG A 401 6.68 7.59 -14.09
CA ARG A 401 6.19 6.34 -13.49
C ARG A 401 6.45 6.25 -12.00
N GLU A 402 7.66 6.57 -11.52
CA GLU A 402 7.99 6.51 -10.09
C GLU A 402 7.07 7.43 -9.27
N PHE A 403 6.88 8.68 -9.74
CA PHE A 403 5.95 9.61 -9.09
C PHE A 403 4.50 9.11 -9.15
N SER A 404 4.07 8.59 -10.30
CA SER A 404 2.70 8.11 -10.51
C SER A 404 2.35 6.92 -9.60
N LEU A 405 3.24 5.93 -9.51
CA LEU A 405 3.09 4.78 -8.60
C LEU A 405 3.01 5.26 -7.14
N GLY A 406 3.89 6.18 -6.74
CA GLY A 406 3.87 6.75 -5.40
C GLY A 406 2.58 7.53 -5.12
N ALA A 407 2.17 8.42 -6.02
CA ALA A 407 0.97 9.23 -5.88
C ALA A 407 -0.32 8.40 -5.83
N THR A 408 -0.43 7.35 -6.64
CA THR A 408 -1.60 6.46 -6.62
C THR A 408 -1.68 5.63 -5.34
N SER A 409 -0.56 5.25 -4.73
CA SER A 409 -0.57 4.56 -3.43
C SER A 409 -1.19 5.39 -2.30
N VAL A 410 -1.30 6.72 -2.42
CA VAL A 410 -2.01 7.56 -1.43
C VAL A 410 -3.47 7.14 -1.30
N SER A 411 -4.08 6.68 -2.40
CA SER A 411 -5.50 6.31 -2.46
C SER A 411 -5.85 5.11 -1.61
N ASP A 412 -4.95 4.13 -1.48
CA ASP A 412 -5.20 2.99 -0.59
C ASP A 412 -5.32 3.45 0.87
N SER A 413 -4.38 4.27 1.34
CA SER A 413 -4.26 4.67 2.73
C SER A 413 -5.31 5.71 3.10
N ALA A 414 -5.66 6.57 2.14
CA ALA A 414 -6.82 7.44 2.25
C ALA A 414 -8.11 6.62 2.43
N GLY A 415 -8.28 5.55 1.64
CA GLY A 415 -9.45 4.69 1.71
C GLY A 415 -9.57 3.97 3.06
N ILE A 416 -8.46 3.41 3.55
CA ILE A 416 -8.39 2.76 4.86
C ILE A 416 -8.70 3.76 5.98
N CYS A 417 -8.17 4.98 5.90
CA CYS A 417 -8.41 6.03 6.89
C CYS A 417 -9.89 6.40 6.96
N VAL A 418 -10.52 6.65 5.80
CA VAL A 418 -11.96 6.93 5.70
C VAL A 418 -12.78 5.76 6.24
N ALA A 419 -12.44 4.53 5.85
CA ALA A 419 -13.10 3.32 6.36
C ALA A 419 -12.95 3.16 7.88
N GLY A 420 -11.82 3.53 8.47
CA GLY A 420 -11.60 3.52 9.91
C GLY A 420 -12.58 4.44 10.65
N PHE A 421 -12.80 5.65 10.15
CA PHE A 421 -13.80 6.57 10.70
C PHE A 421 -15.23 6.07 10.52
N ILE A 422 -15.57 5.53 9.35
CA ILE A 422 -16.90 4.95 9.09
C ILE A 422 -17.13 3.74 9.99
N GLY A 423 -16.14 2.84 10.10
CA GLY A 423 -16.21 1.59 10.85
C GLY A 423 -16.45 1.81 12.34
N MET A 424 -15.81 2.81 12.95
CA MET A 424 -16.05 3.17 14.36
C MET A 424 -17.52 3.47 14.67
N ALA A 425 -18.19 4.20 13.77
CA ALA A 425 -19.61 4.52 13.95
C ALA A 425 -20.51 3.34 13.54
N LEU A 426 -20.17 2.67 12.44
CA LEU A 426 -20.97 1.63 11.83
C LEU A 426 -21.04 0.38 12.71
N GLU A 427 -19.93 -0.06 13.32
CA GLU A 427 -19.89 -1.23 14.22
C GLU A 427 -20.86 -1.05 15.40
N VAL A 428 -20.79 0.11 16.05
CA VAL A 428 -21.64 0.44 17.22
C VAL A 428 -23.10 0.57 16.81
N ALA A 429 -23.38 1.20 15.66
CA ALA A 429 -24.74 1.35 15.14
C ALA A 429 -25.37 0.00 14.78
N LEU A 430 -24.63 -0.87 14.07
CA LEU A 430 -25.09 -2.20 13.70
C LEU A 430 -25.30 -3.09 14.93
N CYS A 431 -24.36 -3.10 15.88
CA CYS A 431 -24.52 -3.89 17.10
C CYS A 431 -25.71 -3.40 17.95
N SER A 432 -25.91 -2.08 18.08
CA SER A 432 -27.06 -1.53 18.82
C SER A 432 -28.38 -1.91 18.15
N TRP A 433 -28.46 -1.75 16.82
CA TRP A 433 -29.63 -2.13 16.04
C TRP A 433 -29.94 -3.62 16.18
N GLN A 434 -28.92 -4.50 16.12
CA GLN A 434 -29.11 -5.95 16.28
C GLN A 434 -29.67 -6.30 17.66
N VAL A 435 -29.17 -5.65 18.72
CA VAL A 435 -29.64 -5.85 20.09
C VAL A 435 -31.11 -5.42 20.23
N ASP A 436 -31.48 -4.28 19.66
CA ASP A 436 -32.85 -3.76 19.68
C ASP A 436 -33.84 -4.70 18.96
N HIS A 437 -33.35 -5.51 18.02
CA HIS A 437 -34.12 -6.51 17.28
C HIS A 437 -33.92 -7.95 17.83
N GLY A 438 -33.40 -8.09 19.05
CA GLY A 438 -33.33 -9.37 19.77
C GLY A 438 -32.10 -10.25 19.46
N ARG A 439 -31.10 -9.72 18.73
CA ARG A 439 -29.81 -10.38 18.45
C ARG A 439 -28.68 -9.73 19.24
N ASP A 440 -28.37 -10.29 20.41
CA ASP A 440 -27.37 -9.76 21.34
C ASP A 440 -25.96 -10.39 21.17
N TYR A 441 -25.70 -11.09 20.07
CA TYR A 441 -24.43 -11.82 19.86
C TYR A 441 -23.21 -10.91 19.92
N CYS A 442 -23.31 -9.67 19.44
CA CYS A 442 -22.20 -8.71 19.46
C CYS A 442 -21.79 -8.27 20.87
N ARG A 443 -22.64 -8.51 21.89
CA ARG A 443 -22.34 -8.25 23.31
C ARG A 443 -21.84 -9.49 24.05
N LYS A 444 -21.86 -10.66 23.41
CA LYS A 444 -21.43 -11.94 23.99
C LYS A 444 -19.97 -12.21 23.60
N THR A 445 -19.12 -12.42 24.59
CA THR A 445 -17.70 -12.77 24.41
C THR A 445 -17.52 -14.19 23.89
#